data_AF-A0A5K1FFT4-F1
#
_entry.id   AF-A0A5K1FFT4-F1
#
_cell.length_a   1.000
_cell.length_b   1.000
_cell.length_c   1.000
_cell.angle_alpha   90.00
_cell.angle_beta   90.00
_cell.angle_gamma   90.00
#
_symmetry.space_group_name_H-M   'P 1'
#
loop_
_entity.id
_entity.type
_entity.pdbx_description
1 polymer ?
#
loop_
_entity_poly.entity_id
_entity_poly.type
_entity_poly.pdbx_seq_one_letter_code
_entity_poly.pdbx_strand_id
1 'polypeptide(L)' 'YLLRNDGLFLGSSSAMNCVGAVHAARLLGPGHTIVTILCDSGMRHLSKFCSPQYLAEHGLTPRATGLEFLDS' A
#
# COMPACT_ATOMS: atom_id res chain seq x y z
N TYR A 1 -5.90 1.18 2.90
CA TYR A 1 -6.19 -0.22 3.27
C TYR A 1 -5.38 -0.66 4.48
N LEU A 2 -4.06 -0.84 4.35
CA LEU A 2 -3.14 -1.35 5.41
C LEU A 2 -3.36 -0.74 6.81
N LEU A 3 -3.40 0.59 6.92
CA LEU A 3 -3.65 1.25 8.21
C LEU A 3 -5.05 0.97 8.77
N ARG A 4 -6.08 1.03 7.92
CA ARG A 4 -7.48 0.97 8.35
C ARG A 4 -7.96 -0.46 8.64
N ASN A 5 -7.48 -1.43 7.87
CA ASN A 5 -7.96 -2.81 7.93
C ASN A 5 -6.98 -3.75 8.66
N ASP A 6 -5.68 -3.53 8.50
CA ASP A 6 -4.65 -4.43 9.04
C ASP A 6 -3.91 -3.83 10.25
N GLY A 7 -4.21 -2.57 10.60
CA GLY A 7 -3.55 -1.85 11.70
C GLY A 7 -2.09 -1.47 11.43
N LEU A 8 -1.63 -1.59 10.18
CA LEU A 8 -0.24 -1.36 9.80
C LEU A 8 -0.03 0.09 9.34
N PHE A 9 0.62 0.89 10.19
CA PHE A 9 0.95 2.28 9.87
C PHE A 9 2.28 2.41 9.13
N LEU A 10 2.22 2.24 7.82
CA LEU A 10 3.39 2.09 6.94
C LEU A 10 3.57 3.28 6.00
N GLY A 11 4.82 3.49 5.57
CA GLY A 11 5.14 4.44 4.51
C GLY A 11 4.97 3.83 3.11
N SER A 12 5.27 4.61 2.08
CA SER A 12 5.01 4.25 0.68
C SER A 12 5.78 3.01 0.24
N SER A 13 7.03 2.86 0.65
CA SER A 13 7.87 1.75 0.17
C SER A 13 7.38 0.41 0.74
N SER A 14 7.06 0.38 2.02
CA SER A 14 6.45 -0.78 2.69
C SER A 14 5.06 -1.09 2.12
N ALA A 15 4.25 -0.06 1.81
CA ALA A 15 2.95 -0.28 1.19
C ALA A 15 3.06 -0.95 -0.19
N MET A 16 4.01 -0.52 -1.03
CA MET A 16 4.28 -1.15 -2.33
C MET A 16 4.77 -2.60 -2.19
N ASN A 17 5.60 -2.88 -1.18
CA ASN A 17 6.05 -4.23 -0.86
C ASN A 17 4.87 -5.17 -0.51
N CYS A 18 3.87 -4.68 0.25
CA CYS A 18 2.65 -5.44 0.53
C CYS A 18 1.84 -5.71 -0.74
N VAL A 19 1.67 -4.72 -1.62
CA VAL A 19 0.97 -4.90 -2.90
C VAL A 19 1.66 -5.98 -3.75
N GLY A 20 2.99 -5.91 -3.89
CA GLY A 20 3.78 -6.92 -4.60
C GLY A 20 3.65 -8.32 -3.99
N ALA A 21 3.64 -8.42 -2.66
CA ALA A 21 3.45 -9.69 -1.96
C ALA A 21 2.06 -10.29 -2.24
N VAL A 22 1.00 -9.48 -2.27
CA VAL A 22 -0.35 -9.94 -2.60
C VAL A 22 -0.43 -10.41 -4.06
N HIS A 23 0.18 -9.69 -5.00
CA HIS A 23 0.27 -10.15 -6.39
C HIS A 23 1.03 -11.48 -6.51
N ALA A 24 2.18 -11.61 -5.84
CA ALA A 24 2.95 -12.86 -5.84
C ALA A 24 2.15 -14.03 -5.26
N ALA A 25 1.42 -13.81 -4.15
CA ALA A 25 0.56 -14.82 -3.55
C ALA A 25 -0.55 -15.28 -4.50
N ARG A 26 -1.19 -14.34 -5.22
CA ARG A 26 -2.23 -14.64 -6.22
C ARG A 26 -1.67 -15.46 -7.40
N LEU A 27 -0.45 -15.18 -7.84
CA LEU A 27 0.21 -15.90 -8.93
C LEU A 27 0.66 -17.31 -8.54
N LEU A 28 1.23 -17.48 -7.35
CA LEU A 28 1.76 -18.77 -6.88
C LEU A 28 0.66 -19.73 -6.41
N GLY A 29 -0.49 -19.19 -5.97
CA GLY A 29 -1.60 -19.99 -5.49
C GLY A 29 -1.37 -20.60 -4.10
N PRO A 30 -2.34 -21.40 -3.62
CA PRO A 30 -2.34 -21.92 -2.25
C PRO A 30 -1.15 -22.82 -1.93
N GLY A 31 -0.75 -22.88 -0.65
CA GLY A 31 0.36 -23.69 -0.17
C GLY A 31 1.70 -22.96 -0.07
N HIS A 32 1.79 -21.71 -0.54
CA HIS A 32 2.98 -20.88 -0.46
C HIS A 32 2.87 -19.82 0.63
N THR A 33 3.97 -19.59 1.35
CA THR A 33 4.11 -18.48 2.30
C THR A 33 4.92 -17.37 1.65
N ILE A 34 4.33 -16.18 1.52
CA ILE A 34 5.01 -14.99 1.00
C ILE A 34 5.50 -14.15 2.16
N VAL A 35 6.78 -13.76 2.11
CA VAL A 35 7.40 -12.88 3.11
C VAL A 35 7.87 -11.61 2.40
N THR A 36 7.62 -10.47 3.03
CA THR A 36 8.08 -9.16 2.54
C THR A 36 8.55 -8.29 3.70
N ILE A 37 9.39 -7.30 3.41
CA ILE A 37 10.01 -6.44 4.41
C ILE A 37 9.27 -5.09 4.46
N LEU A 38 9.03 -4.59 5.68
CA LEU A 38 8.46 -3.28 5.95
C LEU A 38 9.60 -2.34 6.41
N CYS A 39 10.04 -1.48 5.49
CA CYS A 39 11.25 -0.66 5.64
C CYS A 39 10.97 0.75 6.19
N ASP A 40 9.71 1.16 6.32
CA ASP A 40 9.35 2.54 6.67
C ASP A 40 7.98 2.68 7.35
N SER A 41 7.92 3.59 8.33
CA SER A 41 6.67 3.96 9.00
C SER A 41 5.94 5.07 8.26
N GLY A 42 4.61 5.13 8.45
CA GLY A 42 3.77 6.16 7.83
C GLY A 42 4.07 7.59 8.30
N MET A 43 4.80 7.75 9.43
CA MET A 43 5.18 9.07 9.96
C MET A 43 6.02 9.88 8.98
N ARG A 44 6.91 9.23 8.21
CA ARG A 44 7.85 9.92 7.31
C ARG A 44 7.17 10.68 6.17
N HIS A 45 5.97 10.26 5.80
CA HIS A 45 5.23 10.80 4.65
C HIS A 45 3.84 11.30 5.01
N LEU A 46 3.53 11.43 6.31
CA LEU A 46 2.21 11.81 6.80
C LEU A 46 1.72 13.14 6.21
N SER A 47 2.57 14.16 6.19
CA SER A 47 2.24 15.48 5.62
C SER A 47 1.96 15.45 4.12
N LYS A 48 2.53 14.47 3.39
CA LYS A 48 2.32 14.29 1.95
C LYS A 48 1.04 13.49 1.68
N PHE A 49 0.86 12.37 2.38
CA PHE A 49 -0.32 11.50 2.20
C PHE A 49 -1.61 12.14 2.66
N CYS A 50 -1.56 13.01 3.68
CA CYS A 50 -2.74 13.68 4.21
C CYS A 50 -2.97 15.07 3.62
N SER A 51 -2.16 15.53 2.67
CA SER A 51 -2.34 16.83 2.00
C SER A 51 -3.08 16.67 0.67
N PRO A 52 -4.35 17.10 0.56
CA PRO A 52 -5.10 17.03 -0.69
C PRO A 52 -4.43 17.82 -1.82
N GLN A 53 -3.80 18.94 -1.49
CA GLN A 53 -3.07 19.78 -2.43
C GLN A 53 -1.87 19.01 -3.02
N TYR A 54 -1.03 18.43 -2.16
CA TYR A 54 0.14 17.67 -2.61
C TYR A 54 -0.27 16.51 -3.53
N LEU A 55 -1.35 15.80 -3.16
CA LEU A 55 -1.87 14.69 -3.96
C LEU A 55 -2.37 15.16 -5.33
N ALA A 56 -3.09 16.27 -5.40
CA ALA A 56 -3.58 16.82 -6.67
C ALA A 56 -2.44 17.29 -7.58
N GLU A 57 -1.46 18.01 -7.04
CA GLU A 57 -0.30 18.52 -7.78
C GLU A 57 0.56 17.39 -8.39
N HIS A 58 0.59 16.22 -7.74
CA HIS A 58 1.41 15.08 -8.17
C HIS A 58 0.59 13.97 -8.86
N GLY A 59 -0.71 14.18 -9.10
CA GLY A 59 -1.59 13.18 -9.70
C GLY A 59 -1.77 11.91 -8.85
N LEU A 60 -1.63 12.03 -7.53
CA LEU A 60 -1.71 10.94 -6.56
C LEU A 60 -3.08 10.87 -5.85
N THR A 61 -4.07 11.63 -6.31
CA THR A 61 -5.42 11.59 -5.76
C THR A 61 -5.96 10.14 -5.77
N PRO A 62 -6.32 9.58 -4.61
CA PRO A 62 -6.78 8.19 -4.53
C PRO A 62 -8.01 7.96 -5.41
N ARG A 63 -7.93 6.94 -6.28
CA ARG A 63 -9.05 6.50 -7.14
C ARG A 63 -9.75 5.24 -6.63
N ALA A 64 -9.16 4.59 -5.62
CA ALA A 64 -9.66 3.36 -5.02
C ALA A 64 -9.77 3.53 -3.50
N THR A 65 -10.80 2.93 -2.91
CA THR A 65 -11.03 2.95 -1.46
C THR A 65 -10.72 1.60 -0.79
N GLY A 66 -10.72 0.52 -1.57
CA GLY A 66 -10.46 -0.85 -1.15
C GLY A 66 -9.27 -1.44 -1.90
N LEU A 67 -9.45 -2.67 -2.40
CA LEU A 67 -8.45 -3.45 -3.13
C LEU A 67 -8.72 -3.51 -4.64
N GLU A 68 -9.59 -2.63 -5.16
CA GLU A 68 -10.04 -2.64 -6.55
C GLU A 68 -8.87 -2.46 -7.55
N PHE A 69 -7.77 -1.85 -7.08
CA PHE A 69 -6.54 -1.65 -7.85
C PHE A 69 -5.71 -2.93 -8.04
N LEU A 70 -6.02 -4.04 -7.36
CA LEU A 70 -5.29 -5.30 -7.52
C LEU A 70 -5.80 -6.15 -8.69
N ASP A 71 -6.96 -5.81 -9.24
CA ASP A 71 -7.64 -6.55 -10.31
C ASP A 71 -7.46 -5.89 -11.69
N SER A 72 -6.72 -4.78 -11.76
CA SER A 72 -6.32 -4.06 -12.99
C SER A 72 -4.99 -4.56 -13.52
#